data_AF-A0A455U8M7-F1
#
_entry.id   AF-A0A455U8M7-F1
#
_cell.length_a   1.000
_cell.length_b   1.000
_cell.length_c   1.000
_cell.angle_alpha   90.00
_cell.angle_beta   90.00
_cell.angle_gamma   90.00
#
_symmetry.space_group_name_H-M   'P 1'
#
loop_
_entity.id
_entity.type
_entity.pdbx_description
1 polymer ?
#
loop_
_entity_poly.entity_id
_entity_poly.type
_entity_poly.pdbx_seq_one_letter_code
_entity_poly.pdbx_strand_id
1 'polypeptide(L)'
;MAGAPWQLALRHADGYISTDIRDGSFVTLESAPARLIGLLNFDNILRRLRLDFSDVTGRGTAFDRVKGTADVTGGLLTLRGPLQIDAPATTLTLTGNANLATRELDQRLGVTLPVTQSLPIAAIAVGAPIVGGALFLADQLFGDALDRATTLHYRVRGPWTSPQVTLEGPQ
;
A
#
# COMPACT_ATOMS: atom_id res chain seq x y z
N MET A 1 3.29 39.67 -11.79
CA MET A 1 1.96 39.66 -11.15
C MET A 1 1.99 38.63 -10.03
N ALA A 2 1.92 39.06 -8.77
CA ALA A 2 1.84 38.14 -7.64
C ALA A 2 0.44 37.50 -7.64
N GLY A 3 0.38 36.17 -7.60
CA GLY A 3 -0.88 35.42 -7.48
C GLY A 3 -1.56 35.69 -6.14
N ALA A 4 -2.85 35.35 -6.04
CA ALA A 4 -3.59 35.56 -4.80
C ALA A 4 -2.96 34.76 -3.64
N PRO A 5 -3.01 35.25 -2.37
CA PRO A 5 -2.35 34.60 -1.23
C PRO A 5 -2.76 33.13 -1.00
N TRP A 6 -3.96 32.75 -1.42
CA TRP A 6 -4.48 31.37 -1.37
C TRP A 6 -4.06 30.50 -2.56
N GLN A 7 -3.58 31.11 -3.65
CA GLN A 7 -2.90 30.41 -4.72
C GLN A 7 -1.46 30.17 -4.27
N LEU A 8 -1.28 29.23 -3.35
CA LEU A 8 0.03 28.70 -2.99
C LEU A 8 0.79 28.43 -4.28
N ALA A 9 1.80 29.24 -4.56
CA ALA A 9 2.68 29.09 -5.71
C ALA A 9 3.61 27.91 -5.42
N LEU A 10 3.06 26.70 -5.38
CA LEU A 10 3.78 25.43 -5.20
C LEU A 10 4.95 25.31 -6.18
N ARG A 11 4.85 25.99 -7.33
CA ARG A 11 5.90 26.13 -8.34
C ARG A 11 7.20 26.76 -7.85
N HIS A 12 7.16 27.56 -6.79
CA HIS A 12 8.32 28.24 -6.20
C HIS A 12 8.38 28.03 -4.69
N ALA A 13 7.81 26.93 -4.21
CA ALA A 13 7.86 26.60 -2.81
C ALA A 13 9.26 26.09 -2.45
N ASP A 14 9.81 26.64 -1.38
CA ASP A 14 11.02 26.15 -0.73
C ASP A 14 10.70 25.94 0.75
N GLY A 15 11.18 24.83 1.34
CA GLY A 15 10.95 24.56 2.75
C GLY A 15 11.26 23.15 3.19
N TYR A 16 10.96 22.88 4.45
CA TYR A 16 11.13 21.59 5.10
C TYR A 16 9.78 21.14 5.67
N ILE A 17 9.44 19.88 5.43
CA ILE A 17 8.21 19.25 5.92
C ILE A 17 8.62 18.16 6.91
N SER A 18 8.00 18.17 8.09
CA SER A 18 8.09 17.09 9.08
C SER A 18 6.68 16.69 9.49
N THR A 19 6.42 15.39 9.43
CA THR A 19 5.09 14.83 9.69
C THR A 19 5.22 13.71 10.71
N ASP A 20 4.36 13.75 11.73
CA ASP A 20 4.11 12.65 12.68
C ASP A 20 2.62 12.68 13.05
N ILE A 21 1.79 12.06 12.20
CA ILE A 21 0.34 11.98 12.39
C ILE A 21 0.02 10.60 12.96
N ARG A 22 -0.90 10.52 13.92
CA ARG A 22 -1.35 9.27 14.54
C ARG A 22 -2.86 9.11 14.41
N ASP A 23 -3.32 7.86 14.40
CA ASP A 23 -4.73 7.47 14.50
C ASP A 23 -5.63 8.19 13.48
N GLY A 24 -5.28 8.08 12.19
CA GLY A 24 -5.91 8.83 11.10
C GLY A 24 -6.46 7.97 9.98
N SER A 25 -6.98 8.62 8.93
CA SER A 25 -7.47 7.95 7.72
C SER A 25 -7.21 8.78 6.47
N PHE A 26 -6.71 8.14 5.42
CA PHE A 26 -6.65 8.73 4.09
C PHE A 26 -8.04 8.73 3.46
N VAL A 27 -8.63 9.89 3.24
CA VAL A 27 -9.94 9.99 2.58
C VAL A 27 -9.79 9.66 1.10
N THR A 28 -10.49 8.63 0.64
CA THR A 28 -10.65 8.37 -0.78
C THR A 28 -11.53 9.47 -1.36
N LEU A 29 -10.93 10.42 -2.06
CA LEU A 29 -11.69 11.27 -2.97
C LEU A 29 -12.09 10.37 -4.13
N GLU A 30 -13.38 10.04 -4.22
CA GLU A 30 -13.93 9.35 -5.39
C GLU A 30 -13.62 10.18 -6.64
N SER A 31 -12.53 9.86 -7.31
CA SER A 31 -12.45 10.10 -8.75
C SER A 31 -13.56 9.24 -9.33
N ALA A 32 -14.54 9.86 -9.99
CA ALA A 32 -15.74 9.20 -10.50
C ALA A 32 -15.45 7.77 -11.02
N PRO A 33 -16.32 6.78 -10.75
CA PRO A 33 -16.08 5.40 -11.15
C PRO A 33 -15.74 5.36 -12.63
N ALA A 34 -14.69 4.61 -12.98
CA ALA A 34 -14.48 4.10 -14.31
C ALA A 34 -15.69 3.23 -14.70
N ARG A 35 -16.80 3.88 -15.07
CA ARG A 35 -17.85 3.29 -15.88
C ARG A 35 -17.19 2.93 -17.20
N LEU A 36 -17.53 1.75 -17.74
CA LEU A 36 -16.88 1.05 -18.85
C LEU A 36 -15.71 0.22 -18.31
N ILE A 37 -15.87 -1.04 -17.91
CA ILE A 37 -16.13 -2.24 -18.74
C ILE A 37 -16.95 -3.20 -17.82
N GLY A 38 -18.17 -3.63 -18.12
CA GLY A 38 -18.56 -4.33 -19.33
C GLY A 38 -18.72 -5.83 -19.02
N LEU A 39 -19.88 -6.21 -18.47
CA LEU A 39 -20.53 -7.53 -18.58
C LEU A 39 -19.65 -8.80 -18.40
N LEU A 40 -19.67 -9.40 -17.21
CA LEU A 40 -19.86 -10.85 -16.98
C LEU A 40 -19.80 -11.20 -15.48
N ASN A 41 -20.98 -11.46 -14.90
CA ASN A 41 -21.24 -12.42 -13.81
C ASN A 41 -20.39 -12.34 -12.49
N PHE A 42 -20.13 -11.15 -11.95
CA PHE A 42 -19.48 -10.99 -10.63
C PHE A 42 -20.41 -11.16 -9.42
N ASP A 43 -21.73 -11.17 -9.62
CA ASP A 43 -22.73 -11.23 -8.53
C ASP A 43 -22.69 -12.53 -7.71
N ASN A 44 -22.19 -13.62 -8.28
CA ASN A 44 -22.13 -14.91 -7.60
C ASN A 44 -20.87 -15.10 -6.75
N ILE A 45 -19.79 -14.38 -7.06
CA ILE A 45 -18.52 -14.43 -6.33
C ILE A 45 -18.57 -13.52 -5.10
N LEU A 46 -19.17 -12.34 -5.22
CA LEU A 46 -19.27 -11.36 -4.12
C LEU A 46 -20.12 -11.83 -2.94
N ARG A 47 -21.13 -12.69 -3.16
CA ARG A 47 -21.95 -13.24 -2.07
C ARG A 47 -21.20 -14.21 -1.16
N ARG A 48 -20.15 -14.88 -1.66
CA ARG A 48 -19.38 -15.90 -0.91
C ARG A 48 -18.11 -15.35 -0.26
N LEU A 49 -17.72 -14.11 -0.59
CA LEU A 49 -16.53 -13.43 -0.07
C LEU A 49 -16.85 -12.35 0.98
N ARG A 50 -18.08 -12.30 1.50
CA ARG A 50 -18.42 -11.46 2.67
C ARG A 50 -17.78 -12.06 3.94
N LEU A 51 -16.47 -11.96 4.03
CA LEU A 51 -15.79 -11.74 5.31
C LEU A 51 -15.90 -10.24 5.57
N ASP A 52 -16.26 -9.88 6.79
CA ASP A 52 -16.75 -8.57 7.20
C ASP A 52 -15.81 -7.40 6.83
N PHE A 53 -16.17 -6.65 5.78
CA PHE A 53 -15.51 -5.39 5.38
C PHE A 53 -16.33 -4.16 5.80
N SER A 54 -17.15 -4.28 6.86
CA SER A 54 -17.93 -3.14 7.36
C SER A 54 -17.06 -1.95 7.77
N ASP A 55 -15.78 -2.17 8.11
CA ASP A 55 -14.82 -1.10 8.40
C ASP A 55 -14.25 -0.38 7.16
N VAL A 56 -14.48 -0.89 5.95
CA VAL A 56 -13.85 -0.38 4.72
C VAL A 56 -14.84 0.33 3.79
N THR A 57 -16.12 0.41 4.17
CA THR A 57 -17.15 1.03 3.34
C THR A 57 -17.48 2.44 3.82
N GLY A 58 -16.78 3.44 3.29
CA GLY A 58 -17.26 4.83 3.21
C GLY A 58 -16.41 5.94 3.83
N ARG A 59 -15.26 5.66 4.48
CA ARG A 59 -14.47 6.69 5.20
C ARG A 59 -13.00 6.87 4.79
N GLY A 60 -12.48 6.03 3.89
CA GLY A 60 -11.07 6.06 3.47
C GLY A 60 -10.23 4.91 4.07
N THR A 61 -8.90 4.95 3.88
CA THR A 61 -7.96 3.94 4.37
C THR A 61 -7.36 4.38 5.72
N ALA A 62 -7.66 3.65 6.80
CA ALA A 62 -7.14 3.95 8.14
C ALA A 62 -5.63 3.68 8.26
N PHE A 63 -4.96 4.45 9.13
CA PHE A 63 -3.57 4.27 9.50
C PHE A 63 -3.37 4.59 10.99
N ASP A 64 -2.43 3.90 11.62
CA ASP A 64 -2.03 4.13 13.01
C ASP A 64 -1.01 5.26 13.07
N ARG A 65 -0.10 5.35 12.09
CA ARG A 65 0.91 6.42 12.05
C ARG A 65 1.39 6.75 10.64
N VAL A 66 1.60 8.04 10.38
CA VAL A 66 2.35 8.55 9.21
C VAL A 66 3.52 9.37 9.73
N LYS A 67 4.75 8.92 9.44
CA LYS A 67 5.97 9.60 9.89
C LYS A 67 6.97 9.76 8.76
N GLY A 68 7.49 10.96 8.58
CA GLY A 68 8.54 11.20 7.61
C GLY A 68 8.93 12.66 7.52
N THR A 69 9.95 12.91 6.71
CA THR A 69 10.46 14.27 6.47
C THR A 69 10.77 14.47 5.00
N ALA A 70 10.63 15.70 4.51
CA ALA A 70 10.89 16.05 3.13
C ALA A 70 11.46 17.45 3.01
N ASP A 71 12.29 17.66 1.99
CA ASP A 71 12.64 19.00 1.51
C ASP A 71 11.77 19.36 0.33
N VAL A 72 11.43 20.64 0.20
CA VAL A 72 10.90 21.21 -1.02
C VAL A 72 11.89 22.24 -1.51
N THR A 73 12.34 22.12 -2.76
CA THR A 73 13.20 23.11 -3.40
C THR A 73 12.66 23.44 -4.78
N GLY A 74 12.29 24.69 -5.02
CA GLY A 74 11.71 25.12 -6.30
C GLY A 74 10.49 24.30 -6.73
N GLY A 75 9.66 23.88 -5.78
CA GLY A 75 8.51 23.02 -6.03
C GLY A 75 8.80 21.55 -6.27
N LEU A 76 10.05 21.09 -6.14
CA LEU A 76 10.39 19.66 -6.11
C LEU A 76 10.43 19.18 -4.65
N LEU A 77 9.49 18.33 -4.27
CA LEU A 77 9.48 17.66 -2.98
C LEU A 77 10.36 16.41 -3.04
N THR A 78 11.34 16.28 -2.15
CA THR A 78 12.22 15.12 -2.01
C THR A 78 12.13 14.56 -0.60
N LEU A 79 11.78 13.29 -0.48
CA LEU A 79 11.70 12.61 0.82
C LEU A 79 13.11 12.41 1.40
N ARG A 80 13.33 12.84 2.65
CA ARG A 80 14.54 12.57 3.42
C ARG A 80 14.40 11.21 4.09
N GLY A 81 14.78 10.17 3.36
CA GLY A 81 14.53 8.78 3.77
C GLY A 81 13.09 8.35 3.52
N PRO A 82 12.68 7.17 4.02
CA PRO A 82 11.32 6.68 3.82
C PRO A 82 10.30 7.49 4.63
N LEU A 83 9.23 7.91 3.96
CA LEU A 83 7.96 8.19 4.62
C LEU A 83 7.35 6.85 4.99
N GLN A 84 7.16 6.60 6.28
CA GLN A 84 6.58 5.37 6.81
C GLN A 84 5.10 5.59 7.14
N ILE A 85 4.27 4.63 6.76
CA ILE A 85 2.84 4.59 7.04
C ILE A 85 2.55 3.25 7.68
N ASP A 86 2.23 3.25 8.97
CA ASP A 86 1.81 2.07 9.70
C ASP A 86 0.28 2.00 9.61
N ALA A 87 -0.24 0.90 9.05
CA ALA A 87 -1.67 0.62 8.94
C ALA A 87 -1.98 -0.75 9.56
N PRO A 88 -3.24 -1.03 9.96
CA PRO A 88 -3.57 -2.17 10.83
C PRO A 88 -3.07 -3.55 10.34
N ALA A 89 -2.97 -3.75 9.02
CA ALA A 89 -2.55 -5.01 8.41
C ALA A 89 -1.37 -4.85 7.43
N THR A 90 -0.68 -3.70 7.41
CA THR A 90 0.47 -3.49 6.51
C THR A 90 1.30 -2.28 6.94
N THR A 91 2.61 -2.34 6.70
CA THR A 91 3.48 -1.16 6.76
C THR A 91 3.83 -0.74 5.34
N LEU A 92 3.62 0.53 5.01
CA LEU A 92 4.04 1.11 3.75
C LEU A 92 5.27 1.99 3.96
N THR A 93 6.21 1.93 3.02
CA THR A 93 7.35 2.85 2.95
C THR A 93 7.37 3.52 1.59
N LEU A 94 7.52 4.84 1.58
CA LEU A 94 7.56 5.62 0.35
C LEU A 94 8.89 6.39 0.28
N THR A 95 9.58 6.30 -0.84
CA THR A 95 10.81 7.06 -1.11
C THR A 95 10.73 7.72 -2.49
N GLY A 96 11.60 8.69 -2.74
CA GLY A 96 11.67 9.40 -4.02
C GLY A 96 11.17 10.84 -3.92
N ASN A 97 10.59 11.33 -5.00
CA ASN A 97 10.26 12.74 -5.17
C ASN A 97 8.87 12.95 -5.78
N ALA A 98 8.36 14.17 -5.64
CA ALA A 98 7.15 14.64 -6.28
C ALA A 98 7.37 16.06 -6.79
N ASN A 99 7.12 16.30 -8.07
CA ASN A 99 7.16 17.63 -8.64
C ASN A 99 5.81 18.32 -8.40
N LEU A 100 5.77 19.27 -7.47
CA LEU A 100 4.56 19.99 -7.07
C LEU A 100 4.06 20.96 -8.14
N ALA A 101 4.94 21.39 -9.05
CA ALA A 101 4.60 22.27 -10.15
C ALA A 101 3.90 21.51 -11.30
N THR A 102 4.42 20.34 -11.67
CA THR A 102 3.86 19.50 -12.73
C THR A 102 2.83 18.50 -12.22
N ARG A 103 2.72 18.34 -10.89
CA ARG A 103 1.89 17.34 -10.23
C ARG A 103 2.23 15.93 -10.70
N GLU A 104 3.52 15.63 -10.76
CA GLU A 104 4.04 14.30 -11.13
C GLU A 104 4.73 13.61 -9.95
N LEU A 105 4.50 12.30 -9.83
CA LEU A 105 5.16 11.43 -8.87
C LEU A 105 6.32 10.72 -9.55
N ASP A 106 7.38 10.52 -8.78
CA ASP A 106 8.47 9.60 -9.10
C ASP A 106 8.94 8.96 -7.80
N GLN A 107 8.26 7.88 -7.41
CA GLN A 107 8.37 7.31 -6.08
C GLN A 107 8.53 5.79 -6.12
N ARG A 108 9.10 5.22 -5.06
CA ARG A 108 9.07 3.78 -4.79
C ARG A 108 8.25 3.53 -3.55
N LEU A 109 7.31 2.61 -3.66
CA LEU A 109 6.41 2.17 -2.60
C LEU A 109 6.81 0.75 -2.20
N GLY A 110 7.28 0.57 -0.97
CA GLY A 110 7.41 -0.74 -0.34
C GLY A 110 6.14 -1.05 0.46
N VAL A 111 5.54 -2.21 0.20
CA VAL A 111 4.37 -2.72 0.92
C VAL A 111 4.79 -3.96 1.69
N THR A 112 4.98 -3.81 2.99
CA THR A 112 5.32 -4.90 3.89
C THR A 112 4.03 -5.50 4.43
N LEU A 113 3.79 -6.76 4.06
CA LEU A 113 2.65 -7.53 4.53
C LEU A 113 3.11 -8.41 5.71
N PRO A 114 2.37 -8.41 6.83
CA PRO A 114 2.60 -9.42 7.85
C PRO A 114 2.31 -10.78 7.22
N VAL A 115 3.22 -11.73 7.38
CA VAL A 115 2.93 -13.12 7.05
C VAL A 115 2.09 -13.65 8.21
N THR A 116 0.80 -13.35 8.19
CA THR A 116 -0.14 -14.06 9.05
C THR A 116 -0.14 -15.51 8.62
N GLN A 117 0.04 -16.41 9.58
CA GLN A 117 -0.06 -17.87 9.46
C GLN A 117 -1.36 -18.31 8.75
N SER A 118 -1.46 -18.17 7.44
CA SER A 118 -2.28 -19.09 6.67
C SER A 118 -1.42 -20.32 6.50
N LEU A 119 -1.66 -21.31 7.36
CA LEU A 119 -1.15 -22.68 7.28
C LEU A 119 -0.85 -23.08 5.83
N PRO A 120 0.28 -23.74 5.53
CA PRO A 120 0.42 -24.37 4.22
C PRO A 120 -0.76 -25.34 4.06
N ILE A 121 -1.61 -25.11 3.05
CA ILE A 121 -2.62 -26.10 2.64
C ILE A 121 -1.86 -27.26 1.99
N ALA A 122 -1.25 -28.09 2.82
CA ALA A 122 -0.64 -29.35 2.42
C ALA A 122 -1.63 -30.49 2.70
N ALA A 123 -2.76 -30.53 1.99
CA ALA A 123 -3.70 -31.66 2.15
C ALA A 123 -4.73 -31.86 1.01
N ILE A 124 -4.49 -31.52 -0.26
CA ILE A 124 -5.36 -32.04 -1.34
C ILE A 124 -4.55 -32.37 -2.59
N ALA A 125 -3.80 -33.45 -2.53
CA ALA A 125 -3.53 -34.31 -3.68
C ALA A 125 -3.16 -35.69 -3.15
N VAL A 126 -3.58 -36.73 -3.87
CA VAL A 126 -3.41 -38.15 -3.54
C VAL A 126 -4.47 -38.65 -2.55
N GLY A 127 -5.54 -39.23 -3.09
CA GLY A 127 -6.58 -39.94 -2.34
C GLY A 127 -6.06 -41.21 -1.67
N ALA A 128 -5.12 -41.07 -0.73
CA ALA A 128 -4.57 -42.14 0.09
C ALA A 128 -4.81 -41.84 1.59
N PRO A 129 -5.13 -42.84 2.42
CA PRO A 129 -5.21 -42.66 3.87
C PRO A 129 -3.81 -42.34 4.41
N ILE A 130 -3.62 -41.10 4.85
CA ILE A 130 -2.35 -40.64 5.42
C ILE A 130 -2.15 -41.36 6.76
N VAL A 131 -1.12 -42.22 6.81
CA VAL A 131 -0.67 -42.87 8.05
C VAL A 131 -0.11 -41.79 8.97
N GLY A 132 -0.67 -41.66 10.18
CA GLY A 132 -0.53 -40.53 11.11
C GLY A 132 0.86 -40.18 11.66
N GLY A 133 1.96 -40.66 11.05
CA GLY A 133 3.33 -40.30 11.42
C GLY A 133 3.96 -39.18 10.57
N ALA A 134 3.49 -38.97 9.33
CA ALA A 134 4.15 -38.05 8.40
C ALA A 134 3.83 -36.56 8.65
N LEU A 135 2.66 -36.26 9.22
CA LEU A 135 2.26 -34.88 9.53
C LEU A 135 3.02 -34.31 10.73
N PHE A 136 3.49 -35.15 11.66
CA PHE A 136 4.17 -34.71 12.87
C PHE A 136 5.60 -34.20 12.62
N LEU A 137 6.23 -34.62 11.52
CA LEU A 137 7.57 -34.15 11.13
C LEU A 137 7.53 -32.84 10.34
N ALA A 138 6.38 -32.43 9.81
CA ALA A 138 6.21 -31.13 9.16
C ALA A 138 6.28 -30.01 10.21
N ASP A 139 5.59 -30.15 11.34
CA ASP A 139 5.58 -29.14 12.42
C ASP A 139 6.99 -28.82 12.93
N GLN A 140 7.86 -29.84 13.05
CA GLN A 140 9.22 -29.72 13.56
C GLN A 140 10.21 -29.09 12.54
N LEU A 141 9.93 -29.17 11.24
CA LEU A 141 10.79 -28.61 10.18
C LEU A 141 10.31 -27.24 9.67
N PHE A 142 9.02 -26.94 9.82
CA PHE A 142 8.43 -25.66 9.38
C PHE A 142 8.22 -24.65 10.51
N GLY A 143 8.37 -25.05 11.77
CA GLY A 143 8.21 -24.16 12.94
C GLY A 143 9.15 -22.94 12.96
N ASP A 144 10.34 -23.06 12.36
CA ASP A 144 11.38 -22.02 12.39
C ASP A 144 11.44 -21.16 11.11
N ALA A 145 10.58 -21.41 10.12
CA ALA A 145 10.64 -20.73 8.82
C ALA A 145 9.88 -19.39 8.76
N LEU A 146 9.41 -18.87 9.90
CA LEU A 146 8.21 -18.03 9.91
C LEU A 146 8.33 -16.65 10.60
N ASP A 147 9.42 -15.93 10.33
CA ASP A 147 9.54 -14.49 10.70
C ASP A 147 9.79 -13.57 9.50
N ARG A 148 9.64 -14.08 8.26
CA ARG A 148 9.92 -13.27 7.07
C ARG A 148 8.70 -12.46 6.68
N ALA A 149 8.66 -11.18 7.04
CA ALA A 149 7.75 -10.23 6.41
C ALA A 149 8.00 -10.17 4.89
N THR A 150 6.95 -10.29 4.09
CA THR A 150 7.08 -10.15 2.63
C THR A 150 6.94 -8.68 2.27
N THR A 151 7.96 -8.12 1.63
CA THR A 151 7.91 -6.75 1.10
C THR A 151 7.77 -6.78 -0.41
N LEU A 152 6.69 -6.19 -0.91
CA LEU A 152 6.46 -5.97 -2.34
C LEU A 152 6.91 -4.55 -2.69
N HIS A 153 7.73 -4.41 -3.73
CA HIS A 153 8.20 -3.11 -4.19
C HIS A 153 7.45 -2.69 -5.44
N TYR A 154 6.98 -1.45 -5.47
CA TYR A 154 6.29 -0.86 -6.61
C TYR A 154 6.95 0.45 -7.00
N ARG A 155 6.98 0.71 -8.30
CA ARG A 155 7.28 2.04 -8.85
C ARG A 155 5.99 2.80 -9.08
N VAL A 156 5.93 4.02 -8.60
CA VAL A 156 4.79 4.94 -8.79
C VAL A 156 5.30 6.14 -9.60
N ARG A 157 4.80 6.33 -10.82
CA ARG A 157 5.22 7.42 -11.72
C ARG A 157 4.05 8.10 -12.41
N GLY A 158 4.22 9.38 -12.76
CA GLY A 158 3.26 10.13 -13.58
C GLY A 158 2.32 11.02 -12.76
N PRO A 159 1.22 11.52 -13.35
CA PRO A 159 0.37 12.51 -12.72
C PRO A 159 -0.24 12.02 -11.40
N TRP A 160 -0.29 12.87 -10.37
CA TRP A 160 -0.77 12.47 -9.04
C TRP A 160 -2.22 11.98 -9.04
N THR A 161 -3.03 12.47 -9.98
CA THR A 161 -4.45 12.07 -10.17
C THR A 161 -4.61 10.73 -10.86
N SER A 162 -3.58 10.25 -11.55
CA SER A 162 -3.62 9.02 -12.34
C SER A 162 -2.20 8.45 -12.53
N PRO A 163 -1.51 8.05 -11.45
CA PRO A 163 -0.16 7.53 -11.55
C PRO A 163 -0.17 6.10 -12.10
N GLN A 164 0.88 5.75 -12.83
CA GLN A 164 1.17 4.37 -13.20
C GLN A 164 1.87 3.70 -12.04
N VAL A 165 1.39 2.51 -11.66
CA VAL A 165 1.94 1.70 -10.59
C VAL A 165 2.41 0.37 -11.17
N THR A 166 3.70 0.08 -11.08
CA THR A 166 4.29 -1.15 -11.64
C THR A 166 5.07 -1.90 -10.58
N LEU A 167 4.88 -3.22 -10.49
CA LEU A 167 5.65 -4.07 -9.59
C LEU A 167 7.14 -4.05 -10.00
N GLU A 168 8.01 -3.75 -9.06
CA GLU A 168 9.46 -3.94 -9.18
C GLU A 168 9.82 -5.33 -8.61
N GLY A 169 10.76 -6.03 -9.23
CA GLY A 169 11.22 -7.34 -8.75
C GLY A 169 11.88 -7.27 -7.37
N PRO A 170 12.04 -8.41 -6.68
CA PRO A 170 12.77 -8.45 -5.41
C PRO A 170 14.21 -7.95 -5.60
N GLN A 171 14.71 -7.20 -4.61
CA GLN A 171 16.10 -6.74 -4.56
C GLN A 171 16.97 -7.69 -3.73
#